data_AF-V5GYR9-F1
#
_entry.id   AF-V5GYR9-F1
#
_cell.length_a   1.000
_cell.length_b   1.000
_cell.length_c   1.000
_cell.angle_alpha   90.00
_cell.angle_beta   90.00
_cell.angle_gamma   90.00
#
_symmetry.space_group_name_H-M   'P 1'
#
loop_
_entity.id
_entity.type
_entity.pdbx_description
1 polymer ?
#
loop_
_entity_poly.entity_id
_entity_poly.type
_entity_poly.pdbx_seq_one_letter_code
_entity_poly.pdbx_strand_id
1 'polypeptide(L)'
;MRVTLQLFYILRNCRTDKLEILCANCSVPKYETVEPNGTYRIVTTSFIANGGDGFTFDDDVKNSMETEGRMDVEVFTEHVRKISSNKDTGGGTDNHVQQRKATKRDIRRSLSKVL
;
A
#
# COMPACT_ATOMS: atom_id res chain seq x y z
N MET A 1 12.72 4.84 -8.54
CA MET A 1 13.03 5.34 -7.18
C MET A 1 14.05 4.43 -6.53
N ARG A 2 15.28 4.91 -6.36
CA ARG A 2 16.33 4.26 -5.56
C ARG A 2 16.44 5.06 -4.26
N VAL A 3 16.11 4.44 -3.13
CA VAL A 3 16.26 5.06 -1.81
C VAL A 3 17.51 4.48 -1.16
N THR A 4 18.51 5.33 -0.96
CA THR A 4 19.69 5.01 -0.15
C THR A 4 19.38 5.44 1.27
N LEU A 5 19.18 4.49 2.19
CA LEU A 5 18.85 4.80 3.57
C LEU A 5 20.12 5.05 4.38
N GLN A 6 20.77 6.21 4.21
CA GLN A 6 21.94 6.52 5.03
C GLN A 6 21.56 6.61 6.52
N LEU A 7 21.68 5.49 7.24
CA LEU A 7 21.33 5.34 8.67
C LEU A 7 22.26 6.16 9.59
N PHE A 8 23.17 6.97 9.05
CA PHE A 8 24.09 7.80 9.82
C PHE A 8 23.44 9.00 10.55
N TYR A 9 22.19 9.36 10.22
CA TYR A 9 21.47 10.47 10.91
C TYR A 9 20.66 10.05 12.14
N ILE A 10 20.73 8.79 12.57
CA ILE A 10 19.99 8.23 13.72
C ILE A 10 20.46 8.76 15.09
N LEU A 11 21.52 9.58 15.15
CA LEU A 11 22.12 10.03 16.41
C LEU A 11 21.43 11.20 17.12
N ARG A 12 20.16 11.52 16.84
CA ARG A 12 19.32 12.38 17.70
C ARG A 12 17.85 11.90 17.73
N ASN A 13 17.49 11.17 18.79
CA ASN A 13 16.14 10.64 19.10
C ASN A 13 15.52 9.68 18.07
N CYS A 14 16.07 8.47 18.00
CA CYS A 14 15.50 7.39 17.19
C CYS A 14 14.36 6.68 17.93
N ARG A 15 13.15 6.68 17.36
CA ARG A 15 11.99 5.88 17.84
C ARG A 15 11.97 4.47 17.22
N THR A 16 12.75 4.23 16.17
CA THR A 16 12.73 3.00 15.39
C THR A 16 13.91 2.12 15.77
N ASP A 17 13.62 1.02 16.47
CA ASP A 17 14.63 0.04 16.92
C ASP A 17 14.89 -1.07 15.89
N LYS A 18 13.98 -1.25 14.92
CA LYS A 18 14.05 -2.30 13.91
C LYS A 18 13.37 -1.86 12.61
N LEU A 19 14.03 -2.12 11.48
CA LEU A 19 13.48 -1.91 10.15
C LEU A 19 13.76 -3.15 9.27
N GLU A 20 12.69 -3.76 8.76
CA GLU A 20 12.76 -4.94 7.90
C GLU A 20 12.02 -4.69 6.59
N ILE A 21 12.51 -5.32 5.52
CA ILE A 21 11.93 -5.24 4.17
C ILE A 21 11.62 -6.64 3.63
N LEU A 22 10.62 -6.74 2.77
CA LEU A 22 10.36 -7.97 2.03
C LEU A 22 11.39 -8.13 0.91
N CYS A 23 12.13 -9.24 0.94
CA CYS A 23 13.16 -9.54 -0.05
C CYS A 23 12.58 -9.63 -1.48
N ALA A 24 13.20 -8.91 -2.41
CA ALA A 24 12.82 -8.87 -3.82
C ALA A 24 13.63 -9.82 -4.71
N ASN A 25 14.81 -10.27 -4.26
CA ASN A 25 15.74 -11.11 -5.02
C ASN A 25 15.89 -12.51 -4.39
N CYS A 26 14.77 -13.14 -4.03
CA CYS A 26 14.72 -14.48 -3.46
C CYS A 26 13.52 -15.24 -4.00
N SER A 27 13.63 -16.57 -4.09
CA SER A 27 12.57 -17.44 -4.61
C SER A 27 11.34 -17.49 -3.72
N VAL A 28 11.53 -17.33 -2.41
CA VAL A 28 10.45 -17.28 -1.41
C VAL A 28 10.58 -15.96 -0.64
N PRO A 29 9.58 -15.07 -0.70
CA PRO A 29 9.61 -13.80 0.00
C PRO A 29 9.76 -13.98 1.50
N LYS A 30 10.73 -13.30 2.09
CA LYS A 30 10.97 -13.27 3.54
C LYS A 30 11.36 -11.86 3.97
N TYR A 31 11.11 -11.54 5.23
CA TYR A 31 11.59 -10.30 5.81
C TYR A 31 13.09 -10.39 6.09
N GLU A 32 13.82 -9.34 5.74
CA GLU A 32 15.25 -9.17 5.99
C GLU A 32 15.52 -7.78 6.57
N THR A 33 16.58 -7.66 7.37
CA THR A 33 16.97 -6.36 7.95
C THR A 33 17.42 -5.41 6.85
N VAL A 34 17.01 -4.15 6.95
CA VAL A 34 17.42 -3.12 5.98
C VAL A 34 18.87 -2.73 6.23
N GLU A 35 19.67 -2.81 5.17
CA GLU A 35 21.08 -2.42 5.19
C GLU A 35 21.22 -0.90 5.00
N PRO A 36 22.02 -0.20 5.83
CA PRO A 36 22.24 1.25 5.72
C PRO A 36 22.64 1.74 4.33
N ASN A 37 23.52 0.99 3.67
CA ASN A 37 24.03 1.40 2.37
C ASN A 37 23.33 0.63 1.24
N GLY A 38 22.23 -0.06 1.56
CA GLY A 38 21.39 -0.75 0.61
C GLY A 38 20.61 0.24 -0.26
N THR A 39 20.45 -0.11 -1.53
CA THR A 39 19.57 0.62 -2.45
C THR A 39 18.27 -0.15 -2.61
N TYR A 40 17.16 0.49 -2.24
CA TYR A 40 15.85 -0.15 -2.30
C TYR A 40 14.92 0.59 -3.24
N ARG A 41 14.08 -0.16 -3.96
CA ARG A 41 13.00 0.40 -4.78
C ARG A 41 11.71 0.35 -4.01
N ILE A 42 11.10 1.52 -3.80
CA ILE A 42 9.78 1.66 -3.20
C ILE A 42 8.79 2.23 -4.21
N VAL A 43 7.51 1.94 -4.01
CA VAL A 43 6.40 2.58 -4.71
C VAL A 43 5.72 3.49 -3.69
N THR A 44 5.52 4.75 -4.06
CA THR A 44 4.84 5.74 -3.23
C THR A 44 4.06 6.70 -4.12
N THR A 45 3.22 7.55 -3.52
CA THR A 45 2.47 8.57 -4.25
C THR A 45 3.39 9.70 -4.71
N SER A 46 3.02 10.39 -5.79
CA SER A 46 3.72 11.59 -6.25
C SER A 46 3.75 12.70 -5.18
N PHE A 47 2.73 12.77 -4.32
CA PHE A 47 2.68 13.71 -3.20
C PHE A 47 3.87 13.54 -2.25
N ILE A 48 4.09 12.32 -1.74
CA ILE A 48 5.23 12.04 -0.85
C ILE A 48 6.54 12.21 -1.60
N ALA A 49 6.64 11.69 -2.83
CA ALA A 49 7.88 11.73 -3.61
C ALA A 49 8.33 13.15 -3.96
N ASN A 50 7.39 14.11 -4.07
CA ASN A 50 7.66 15.53 -4.30
C ASN A 50 7.78 16.35 -3.00
N GLY A 51 7.78 15.69 -1.84
CA GLY A 51 8.04 16.30 -0.54
C GLY A 51 6.83 16.76 0.25
N GLY A 52 5.65 16.21 -0.05
CA GLY A 52 4.47 16.30 0.83
C GLY A 52 4.78 15.80 2.24
N ASP A 53 4.02 16.26 3.23
CA ASP A 53 4.19 15.93 4.66
C ASP A 53 5.60 16.18 5.25
N GLY A 54 6.40 17.02 4.59
CA GLY A 54 7.76 17.33 5.03
C GLY A 54 8.78 16.24 4.71
N PHE A 55 8.43 15.25 3.89
CA PHE A 55 9.42 14.30 3.37
C PHE A 55 10.41 15.02 2.46
N THR A 56 11.69 14.72 2.62
CA THR A 56 12.75 15.28 1.78
C THR A 56 13.60 14.14 1.26
N PHE A 57 14.03 14.28 0.00
CA PHE A 57 14.86 13.30 -0.68
C PHE A 57 16.04 14.01 -1.33
N ASP A 58 17.19 13.35 -1.33
CA ASP A 58 18.38 13.83 -2.02
C ASP A 58 18.17 13.85 -3.54
N ASP A 59 18.97 14.65 -4.24
CA ASP A 59 18.82 14.86 -5.67
C ASP A 59 19.02 13.57 -6.48
N ASP A 60 19.89 12.67 -6.03
CA ASP A 60 20.06 11.35 -6.63
C ASP A 60 18.77 10.52 -6.61
N VAL A 61 18.01 10.60 -5.51
CA VAL A 61 16.72 9.92 -5.38
C VAL A 61 15.73 10.54 -6.35
N LYS A 62 15.62 11.88 -6.38
CA LYS A 62 14.72 12.63 -7.26
C LYS A 62 14.99 12.35 -8.74
N ASN A 63 16.26 12.34 -9.13
CA ASN A 63 16.69 12.05 -10.50
C ASN A 63 16.40 10.59 -10.91
N SER A 64 16.25 9.68 -9.95
CA SER A 64 15.90 8.28 -10.18
C SER A 64 14.40 7.97 -10.08
N MET A 65 13.56 8.99 -9.88
CA MET A 65 12.10 8.83 -9.78
C MET A 65 11.48 8.55 -11.15
N GLU A 66 10.56 7.60 -11.16
CA GLU A 66 9.75 7.27 -12.33
C GLU A 66 8.29 7.31 -11.87
N THR A 67 7.42 7.93 -12.67
CA THR A 67 5.99 7.95 -12.43
C THR A 67 5.28 7.07 -13.44
N GLU A 68 4.35 6.24 -12.98
CA GLU A 68 3.48 5.45 -13.86
C GLU A 68 2.43 6.35 -14.56
N GLY A 69 2.22 7.57 -14.06
CA GLY A 69 1.24 8.51 -14.62
C GLY A 69 -0.23 8.13 -14.35
N ARG A 70 -0.48 7.14 -13.49
CA ARG A 70 -1.81 6.66 -13.13
C ARG A 70 -2.36 7.38 -11.91
N MET A 71 -3.68 7.55 -11.86
CA MET A 71 -4.35 8.05 -10.66
C MET A 71 -4.40 6.96 -9.58
N ASP A 72 -4.14 7.35 -8.34
CA ASP A 72 -4.22 6.47 -7.17
C ASP A 72 -5.58 5.77 -7.05
N VAL A 73 -6.68 6.49 -7.29
CA VAL A 73 -8.03 5.94 -7.29
C VAL A 73 -8.22 4.86 -8.36
N GLU A 74 -7.55 4.99 -9.50
CA GLU A 74 -7.65 4.02 -10.59
C GLU A 74 -6.91 2.73 -10.23
N VAL A 75 -5.66 2.83 -9.78
CA VAL A 75 -4.83 1.69 -9.35
C VAL A 75 -5.54 0.93 -8.23
N PHE A 76 -6.07 1.66 -7.25
CA PHE A 76 -6.81 1.06 -6.14
C PHE A 76 -8.10 0.38 -6.61
N THR A 77 -8.89 1.04 -7.45
CA THR A 77 -10.15 0.48 -7.97
C THR A 77 -9.90 -0.77 -8.81
N GLU A 78 -8.86 -0.77 -9.66
CA GLU A 78 -8.46 -1.94 -10.44
C GLU A 78 -8.07 -3.11 -9.52
N HIS A 79 -7.25 -2.83 -8.50
CA HIS A 79 -6.85 -3.85 -7.53
C HIS A 79 -8.06 -4.47 -6.83
N VAL A 80 -8.97 -3.65 -6.31
CA VAL A 80 -10.20 -4.12 -5.63
C VAL A 80 -11.06 -4.97 -6.56
N ARG A 81 -11.24 -4.55 -7.83
CA ARG A 81 -11.97 -5.34 -8.82
C ARG A 81 -11.32 -6.71 -9.03
N LYS A 82 -10.00 -6.75 -9.25
CA LYS A 82 -9.25 -7.99 -9.48
C LYS A 82 -9.37 -8.98 -8.32
N ILE A 83 -9.21 -8.53 -7.07
CA ILE A 83 -9.34 -9.42 -5.91
C ILE A 83 -10.79 -9.83 -5.65
N SER A 84 -11.78 -9.00 -5.99
CA SER A 84 -13.20 -9.34 -5.85
C SER A 84 -13.62 -10.42 -6.85
N SER A 85 -13.07 -10.41 -8.06
CA SER A 85 -13.32 -11.43 -9.09
C SER A 85 -12.61 -12.75 -8.79
N ASN A 86 -11.53 -12.75 -8.00
CA ASN A 86 -10.78 -13.96 -7.63
C ASN A 86 -11.34 -14.69 -6.40
N LYS A 87 -12.54 -14.33 -5.91
CA LYS A 87 -13.21 -15.02 -4.80
C LYS A 87 -13.78 -16.40 -5.17
N ASP A 88 -13.67 -16.84 -6.42
CA ASP A 88 -14.08 -18.19 -6.85
C ASP A 88 -13.01 -19.25 -6.61
N THR A 89 -12.62 -19.44 -5.34
CA THR A 89 -12.13 -20.75 -4.86
C THR A 89 -12.61 -20.95 -3.42
N GLY A 90 -13.90 -21.26 -3.29
CA GLY A 90 -14.52 -21.58 -2.01
C GLY A 90 -16.04 -21.59 -2.03
N GLY A 91 -16.63 -22.43 -2.89
CA GLY A 91 -17.98 -23.01 -2.78
C GLY A 91 -19.15 -22.09 -2.37
N GLY A 92 -20.02 -21.77 -3.34
CA GLY A 92 -21.38 -21.30 -3.07
C GLY A 92 -21.80 -20.20 -4.03
N THR A 93 -22.56 -20.58 -5.05
CA THR A 93 -23.23 -19.71 -6.01
C THR A 93 -24.00 -18.58 -5.32
N ASP A 94 -23.77 -17.34 -5.73
CA ASP A 94 -24.87 -16.45 -6.15
C ASP A 94 -24.32 -15.23 -6.91
N ASN A 95 -24.43 -15.32 -8.23
CA ASN A 95 -24.25 -14.20 -9.14
C ASN A 95 -25.43 -13.23 -8.99
N HIS A 96 -25.29 -12.26 -8.09
CA HIS A 96 -25.97 -10.98 -8.26
C HIS A 96 -25.25 -9.86 -7.52
N VAL A 97 -24.37 -9.13 -8.22
CA VAL A 97 -24.15 -7.71 -7.87
C VAL A 97 -25.42 -6.98 -8.25
N GLN A 98 -26.42 -7.11 -7.40
CA GLN A 98 -27.56 -6.23 -7.42
C GLN A 98 -27.28 -5.14 -6.41
N GLN A 99 -27.00 -3.95 -6.90
CA GLN A 99 -27.10 -2.74 -6.10
C GLN A 99 -28.56 -2.59 -5.67
N ARG A 100 -28.96 -3.29 -4.60
CA ARG A 100 -30.26 -3.08 -3.98
C ARG A 100 -30.13 -1.79 -3.18
N LYS A 101 -30.79 -0.73 -3.63
CA LYS A 101 -31.08 0.42 -2.76
C LYS A 101 -31.74 -0.14 -1.49
N ALA A 102 -31.10 0.08 -0.34
CA ALA A 102 -31.61 -0.37 0.94
C ALA A 102 -33.03 0.17 1.13
N THR A 103 -33.99 -0.72 1.38
CA THR A 103 -35.38 -0.32 1.61
C THR A 103 -35.53 0.04 3.08
N LYS A 104 -36.50 0.90 3.44
CA LYS A 104 -36.78 1.29 4.83
C LYS A 104 -36.95 0.08 5.80
N ARG A 105 -37.32 -1.08 5.26
CA ARG A 105 -37.39 -2.37 5.98
C ARG A 105 -36.02 -2.96 6.34
N ASP A 106 -35.00 -2.77 5.50
CA ASP A 106 -33.65 -3.30 5.72
C ASP A 106 -32.94 -2.53 6.85
N ILE A 107 -33.16 -1.20 6.93
CA ILE A 107 -32.65 -0.36 8.03
C ILE A 107 -33.26 -0.78 9.38
N ARG A 108 -34.58 -1.07 9.41
CA ARG A 108 -35.27 -1.50 10.64
C ARG A 108 -34.76 -2.84 11.17
N ARG A 109 -34.37 -3.76 10.28
CA ARG A 109 -33.80 -5.07 10.66
C ARG A 109 -32.37 -4.96 11.17
N SER A 110 -31.61 -3.95 10.73
CA SER A 110 -30.27 -3.67 11.25
C SER A 110 -30.31 -3.06 12.65
N LEU A 111 -31.22 -2.10 12.90
CA LEU A 111 -31.36 -1.47 14.22
C LEU A 111 -31.86 -2.45 15.31
N SER A 112 -32.69 -3.43 14.96
CA SER A 112 -33.13 -4.49 15.90
C SER A 112 -32.06 -5.54 16.22
N LYS A 113 -30.91 -5.51 15.56
CA LYS A 113 -29.76 -6.39 15.88
C LYS A 113 -28.67 -5.68 16.67
N VAL A 114 -28.81 -4.36 16.83
CA VAL A 114 -27.87 -3.50 17.56
C VAL A 114 -28.45 -3.05 18.90
N LEU A 115 -29.77 -3.14 19.07
CA LEU A 115 -30.46 -3.20 20.36
C LEU A 115 -30.77 -4.65 20.70
#